data_AF-A0A6B1HT23-F1
#
_entry.id   AF-A0A6B1HT23-F1
#
_cell.length_a   1.000
_cell.length_b   1.000
_cell.length_c   1.000
_cell.angle_alpha   90.00
_cell.angle_beta   90.00
_cell.angle_gamma   90.00
#
_symmetry.space_group_name_H-M   'P 1'
#
loop_
_entity.id
_entity.type
_entity.pdbx_description
1 polymer ?
#
loop_
_entity_poly.entity_id
_entity_poly.type
_entity_poly.pdbx_seq_one_letter_code
_entity_poly.pdbx_strand_id
1 'polypeptide(L)'
;MPDTATAAAPADAPPPMHPMDPRRGGNLTPMFGAFLCWLLRLEPMTDPAITGISVAGDSLLAATTDSPFFDAHLGSVAEFERNLRGWGEACGADSAMVDGLVARMRRAGQ
;
A
#
# COMPACT_ATOMS: atom_id res chain seq x y z
N MET A 1 -5.27 23.76 40.49
CA MET A 1 -5.23 23.76 39.01
C MET A 1 -4.75 22.37 38.62
N PRO A 2 -5.56 21.51 37.97
CA PRO A 2 -5.12 20.14 37.69
C PRO A 2 -4.20 20.12 36.46
N ASP A 3 -3.03 19.51 36.65
CA ASP A 3 -2.03 19.21 35.64
C ASP A 3 -2.60 18.33 34.52
N THR A 4 -2.38 18.78 33.29
CA THR A 4 -2.78 18.12 32.05
C THR A 4 -2.03 16.79 31.91
N ALA A 5 -2.76 15.69 31.93
CA ALA A 5 -2.24 14.37 31.59
C ALA A 5 -1.68 14.38 30.15
N THR A 6 -0.37 14.16 30.01
CA THR A 6 0.23 13.80 28.72
C THR A 6 -0.31 12.43 28.33
N ALA A 7 -1.31 12.40 27.46
CA ALA A 7 -1.77 11.20 26.80
C ALA A 7 -0.62 10.62 25.97
N ALA A 8 -0.10 9.47 26.40
CA ALA A 8 0.80 8.66 25.59
C ALA A 8 0.07 8.33 24.27
N ALA A 9 0.65 8.71 23.14
CA ALA A 9 0.15 8.33 21.84
C ALA A 9 0.09 6.79 21.74
N PRO A 10 -0.96 6.21 21.14
CA PRO A 10 -1.05 4.76 21.00
C PRO A 10 0.15 4.26 20.19
N ALA A 11 0.78 3.18 20.68
CA ALA A 11 1.97 2.53 20.12
C ALA A 11 1.74 1.88 18.72
N ASP A 12 0.68 2.26 18.03
CA ASP A 12 0.21 1.72 16.75
C ASP A 12 -0.09 2.84 15.74
N ALA A 13 0.41 4.06 16.01
CA ALA A 13 0.39 5.12 15.02
C ALA A 13 1.39 4.79 13.90
N PRO A 14 0.96 4.69 12.63
CA PRO A 14 1.90 4.55 11.52
C PRO A 14 2.92 5.70 11.59
N PRO A 15 4.20 5.46 11.28
CA PRO A 15 5.21 6.49 11.31
C PRO A 15 4.75 7.68 10.45
N PRO A 16 5.13 8.92 10.79
CA PRO A 16 4.77 10.09 9.99
C PRO A 16 5.29 9.88 8.58
N MET A 17 4.40 9.50 7.67
CA MET A 17 4.72 9.44 6.26
C MET A 17 4.97 10.88 5.84
N HIS A 18 6.22 11.21 5.53
CA HIS A 18 6.51 12.39 4.72
C HIS A 18 5.57 12.34 3.51
N PRO A 19 4.98 13.47 3.09
CA PRO A 19 4.10 13.51 1.92
C PRO A 19 4.94 13.17 0.67
N MET A 20 5.12 11.87 0.43
CA MET A 20 5.65 11.33 -0.80
C MET A 20 4.53 11.45 -1.81
N ASP A 21 4.73 12.32 -2.78
CA ASP A 21 3.84 12.39 -3.93
C ASP A 21 4.05 11.12 -4.77
N PRO A 22 3.08 10.17 -4.79
CA PRO A 22 3.22 8.94 -5.56
C PRO A 22 3.38 9.24 -7.06
N ARG A 23 3.02 10.44 -7.53
CA ARG A 23 3.16 10.86 -8.93
C ARG A 23 4.60 11.18 -9.35
N ARG A 24 5.55 11.28 -8.40
CA ARG A 24 6.97 11.55 -8.72
C ARG A 24 7.70 10.35 -9.34
N GLY A 25 7.18 9.14 -9.19
CA GLY A 25 7.60 7.98 -9.97
C GLY A 25 6.95 8.04 -11.36
N GLY A 26 7.50 8.84 -12.26
CA GLY A 26 6.96 9.01 -13.62
C GLY A 26 6.65 7.66 -14.28
N ASN A 27 5.39 7.47 -14.68
CA ASN A 27 4.80 6.26 -15.31
C ASN A 27 4.38 5.10 -14.37
N LEU A 28 3.78 5.40 -13.21
CA LEU A 28 2.98 4.38 -12.51
C LEU A 28 1.79 3.96 -13.39
N THR A 29 1.63 2.66 -13.63
CA THR A 29 0.39 2.16 -14.22
C THR A 29 -0.77 2.48 -13.28
N PRO A 30 -1.98 2.80 -13.79
CA PRO A 30 -3.14 3.10 -12.94
C PRO A 30 -3.41 2.01 -11.89
N MET A 31 -3.18 0.75 -12.28
CA MET A 31 -3.33 -0.42 -11.42
C MET A 31 -2.30 -0.46 -10.28
N PHE A 32 -1.01 -0.26 -10.58
CA PHE A 32 0.03 -0.20 -9.55
C PHE A 32 -0.15 1.02 -8.64
N GLY A 33 -0.63 2.14 -9.17
CA GLY A 33 -1.00 3.32 -8.40
C GLY A 33 -2.13 3.04 -7.40
N ALA A 34 -3.22 2.40 -7.83
CA ALA A 34 -4.32 1.99 -6.94
C ALA A 34 -3.84 1.04 -5.83
N PHE A 35 -3.01 0.07 -6.19
CA PHE A 35 -2.41 -0.86 -5.24
C PHE A 35 -1.50 -0.16 -4.21
N LEU A 36 -0.67 0.77 -4.66
CA LEU A 36 0.19 1.56 -3.78
C LEU A 36 -0.64 2.43 -2.82
N CYS A 37 -1.73 3.03 -3.29
CA CYS A 37 -2.66 3.78 -2.44
C CYS A 37 -3.28 2.89 -1.35
N TRP A 38 -3.71 1.67 -1.72
CA TRP A 38 -4.22 0.70 -0.76
C TRP A 38 -3.16 0.28 0.28
N LEU A 39 -1.93 0.01 -0.17
CA LEU A 39 -0.83 -0.36 0.72
C LEU A 39 -0.50 0.74 1.73
N LEU A 40 -0.48 1.99 1.28
CA LEU A 40 -0.18 3.17 2.08
C LEU A 40 -1.40 3.67 2.88
N ARG A 41 -2.56 3.02 2.76
CA ARG A 41 -3.83 3.45 3.39
C ARG A 41 -4.22 4.89 3.04
N LEU A 42 -3.99 5.29 1.79
CA LEU A 42 -4.43 6.58 1.28
C LEU A 42 -5.89 6.45 0.83
N GLU A 43 -6.82 7.02 1.60
CA GLU A 43 -8.26 7.06 1.31
C GLU A 43 -8.55 7.70 -0.07
N PRO A 44 -9.66 7.30 -0.72
CA PRO A 44 -9.65 6.71 -2.05
C PRO A 44 -9.18 7.72 -3.12
N MET A 45 -7.96 7.54 -3.60
CA MET A 45 -7.45 8.30 -4.76
C MET A 45 -7.77 7.64 -6.11
N THR A 46 -8.47 6.50 -6.12
CA THR A 46 -8.77 5.73 -7.33
C THR A 46 -10.23 5.27 -7.37
N ASP A 47 -10.78 5.16 -8.59
CA ASP A 47 -12.15 4.70 -8.85
C ASP A 47 -12.13 3.63 -9.97
N PRO A 48 -12.52 2.37 -9.70
CA PRO A 48 -12.89 1.84 -8.39
C PRO A 48 -11.70 1.76 -7.43
N ALA A 49 -11.96 1.91 -6.14
CA ALA A 49 -10.92 1.78 -5.11
C ALA A 49 -10.68 0.30 -4.80
N ILE A 50 -9.43 -0.09 -4.58
CA ILE A 50 -9.10 -1.41 -4.04
C ILE A 50 -9.53 -1.43 -2.57
N THR A 51 -10.34 -2.41 -2.19
CA THR A 51 -10.86 -2.61 -0.83
C THR A 51 -10.13 -3.75 -0.13
N GLY A 52 -9.60 -4.71 -0.88
CA GLY A 52 -8.81 -5.82 -0.36
C GLY A 52 -7.85 -6.40 -1.38
N ILE A 53 -6.80 -7.07 -0.89
CA ILE A 53 -5.88 -7.87 -1.70
C ILE A 53 -5.84 -9.29 -1.13
N SER A 54 -5.75 -10.28 -2.02
CA SER A 54 -5.51 -11.67 -1.70
C SER A 54 -4.39 -12.22 -2.58
N VAL A 55 -3.52 -13.04 -2.01
CA VAL A 55 -2.47 -13.77 -2.74
C VAL A 55 -2.89 -15.22 -2.90
N ALA A 56 -3.07 -15.65 -4.15
CA ALA A 56 -3.41 -17.02 -4.51
C ALA A 56 -2.28 -17.61 -5.36
N GLY A 57 -1.41 -18.41 -4.73
CA GLY A 57 -0.19 -18.89 -5.38
C GLY A 57 0.77 -17.72 -5.64
N ASP A 58 1.10 -17.48 -6.92
CA ASP A 58 1.89 -16.31 -7.35
C ASP A 58 1.02 -15.15 -7.85
N SER A 59 -0.30 -15.30 -7.88
CA SER A 59 -1.22 -14.28 -8.36
C SER A 59 -1.67 -13.34 -7.25
N LEU A 60 -1.69 -12.05 -7.55
CA LEU A 60 -2.24 -11.01 -6.71
C LEU A 60 -3.64 -10.64 -7.23
N LEU A 61 -4.64 -10.84 -6.38
CA LEU A 61 -6.05 -10.60 -6.67
C LEU A 61 -6.56 -9.43 -5.85
N ALA A 62 -7.38 -8.56 -6.43
CA ALA A 62 -8.03 -7.46 -5.73
C ALA A 62 -9.54 -7.65 -5.62
N ALA A 63 -10.07 -7.26 -4.45
CA ALA A 63 -11.45 -6.83 -4.32
C ALA A 63 -11.48 -5.31 -4.47
N THR A 64 -12.53 -4.79 -5.12
CA THR A 64 -12.72 -3.36 -5.36
C THR A 64 -14.06 -2.88 -4.79
N THR A 65 -14.33 -1.58 -4.90
CA THR A 65 -15.66 -1.02 -4.57
C THR A 65 -16.76 -1.51 -5.49
N ASP A 66 -16.42 -1.91 -6.72
CA ASP A 66 -17.38 -2.38 -7.73
C ASP A 66 -17.58 -3.90 -7.68
N SER A 67 -16.55 -4.65 -7.26
CA SER A 67 -16.61 -6.11 -7.07
C SER A 67 -15.95 -6.51 -5.75
N PRO A 68 -16.71 -6.99 -4.75
CA PRO A 68 -16.16 -7.42 -3.47
C PRO A 68 -15.56 -8.84 -3.53
N PHE A 69 -15.68 -9.53 -4.66
CA PHE A 69 -15.11 -10.85 -4.87
C PHE A 69 -13.70 -10.64 -5.43
N PHE A 70 -12.68 -11.29 -4.87
CA PHE A 70 -11.27 -11.15 -5.30
C PHE A 70 -11.05 -11.71 -6.73
N ASP A 71 -11.61 -11.06 -7.73
CA ASP A 71 -11.67 -11.50 -9.13
C ASP A 71 -10.80 -10.64 -10.06
N ALA A 72 -10.44 -9.42 -9.62
CA ALA A 72 -9.55 -8.56 -10.37
C ALA A 72 -8.11 -9.04 -10.27
N HIS A 73 -7.62 -9.72 -11.31
CA HIS A 73 -6.23 -10.14 -11.40
C HIS A 73 -5.32 -8.93 -11.64
N LEU A 74 -4.47 -8.61 -10.66
CA LEU A 74 -3.57 -7.47 -10.73
C LEU A 74 -2.22 -7.81 -11.37
N GLY A 75 -1.76 -9.06 -11.24
CA GLY A 75 -0.44 -9.49 -11.72
C GLY A 75 0.20 -10.49 -10.78
N SER A 76 1.51 -10.71 -10.93
CA SER A 76 2.24 -11.61 -10.04
C SER A 76 2.82 -10.90 -8.81
N VAL A 77 3.01 -11.65 -7.73
CA VAL A 77 3.69 -11.17 -6.51
C VAL A 77 5.08 -10.64 -6.86
N ALA A 78 5.84 -11.38 -7.68
CA ALA A 78 7.19 -10.98 -8.09
C ALA A 78 7.22 -9.66 -8.88
N GLU A 79 6.23 -9.42 -9.74
CA GLU A 79 6.11 -8.15 -10.47
C GLU A 79 5.84 -6.98 -9.53
N PHE A 80 4.90 -7.14 -8.60
CA PHE A 80 4.57 -6.08 -7.64
C PHE A 80 5.73 -5.79 -6.67
N GLU A 81 6.50 -6.79 -6.25
CA GLU A 81 7.71 -6.56 -5.46
C GLU A 81 8.75 -5.76 -6.21
N ARG A 82 9.01 -6.11 -7.47
CA ARG A 82 9.92 -5.35 -8.33
C ARG A 82 9.44 -3.91 -8.48
N ASN A 83 8.14 -3.70 -8.69
CA ASN A 83 7.56 -2.37 -8.85
C ASN A 83 7.64 -1.55 -7.54
N LEU A 84 7.40 -2.17 -6.37
CA LEU A 84 7.55 -1.51 -5.07
C LEU A 84 8.99 -1.08 -4.81
N ARG A 85 9.97 -1.93 -5.14
CA ARG A 85 11.39 -1.60 -4.99
C ARG A 85 11.81 -0.48 -5.96
N GLY A 86 11.41 -0.57 -7.22
CA GLY A 86 11.68 0.48 -8.21
C GLY A 86 11.02 1.81 -7.86
N TRP A 87 9.79 1.78 -7.34
CA TRP A 87 9.12 2.96 -6.81
C TRP A 87 9.87 3.54 -5.61
N GLY A 88 10.29 2.70 -4.67
CA GLY A 88 11.04 3.13 -3.50
C GLY A 88 12.36 3.81 -3.88
N GLU A 89 13.11 3.24 -4.82
CA GLU A 89 14.33 3.84 -5.35
C GLU A 89 14.05 5.20 -6.03
N ALA A 90 13.05 5.25 -6.92
CA ALA A 90 12.71 6.47 -7.66
C ALA A 90 12.20 7.61 -6.76
N CYS A 91 11.52 7.28 -5.67
CA CYS A 91 10.99 8.25 -4.72
C CYS A 91 11.94 8.56 -3.55
N GLY A 92 13.08 7.88 -3.46
CA GLY A 92 13.97 7.98 -2.30
C GLY A 92 13.32 7.51 -1.00
N ALA A 93 12.43 6.52 -1.09
CA ALA A 93 11.79 5.92 0.07
C ALA A 93 12.80 5.09 0.87
N ASP A 94 12.62 5.08 2.18
CA ASP A 94 13.43 4.27 3.08
C ASP A 94 13.28 2.76 2.78
N SER A 95 14.38 2.01 2.84
CA SER A 95 14.38 0.59 2.49
C SER A 95 13.55 -0.25 3.46
N ALA A 96 13.54 0.09 4.75
CA ALA A 96 12.73 -0.61 5.74
C ALA A 96 11.23 -0.34 5.52
N MET A 97 10.87 0.87 5.06
CA MET A 97 9.51 1.16 4.61
C MET A 97 9.11 0.26 3.44
N VAL A 98 9.93 0.17 2.39
CA VAL A 98 9.65 -0.66 1.21
C VAL A 98 9.50 -2.14 1.58
N ASP A 99 10.40 -2.67 2.42
CA ASP A 99 10.31 -4.05 2.90
C ASP A 99 9.06 -4.28 3.76
N GLY A 100 8.62 -3.28 4.52
CA GLY A 100 7.35 -3.29 5.25
C GLY A 100 6.13 -3.38 4.33
N LEU A 101 6.14 -2.66 3.19
CA LEU A 101 5.09 -2.72 2.18
C LEU A 101 5.04 -4.09 1.49
N VAL A 102 6.20 -4.65 1.13
CA VAL A 102 6.31 -6.01 0.57
C VAL A 102 5.79 -7.06 1.56
N ALA A 103 6.16 -6.96 2.83
CA ALA A 103 5.68 -7.86 3.87
C ALA A 103 4.16 -7.74 4.08
N ARG A 104 3.61 -6.51 4.01
CA ARG A 104 2.16 -6.27 4.08
C ARG A 104 1.44 -6.93 2.90
N MET A 105 1.96 -6.78 1.69
CA MET A 105 1.41 -7.41 0.50
C MET A 105 1.38 -8.94 0.64
N ARG A 106 2.48 -9.58 1.06
CA ARG A 106 2.55 -11.05 1.22
C ARG A 106 1.63 -11.61 2.31
N ARG A 107 1.32 -10.81 3.34
CA ARG A 107 0.36 -11.19 4.39
C ARG A 107 -1.10 -10.98 3.97
N ALA A 108 -1.36 -10.19 2.93
CA ALA A 108 -2.70 -9.96 2.43
C ALA A 108 -3.19 -11.23 1.70
N GLY A 109 -4.08 -11.99 2.34
CA GLY A 109 -4.58 -13.27 1.82
C GLY A 109 -4.30 -14.50 2.71
N GLN A 110 -3.66 -14.31 3.87
CA GLN A 110 -3.62 -15.31 4.94
C GLN A 110 -4.78 -15.14 5.91
#